data_AF-A0A833EQX2-F1
#
_entry.id   AF-A0A833EQX2-F1
#
_cell.length_a   1.000
_cell.length_b   1.000
_cell.length_c   1.000
_cell.angle_alpha   90.00
_cell.angle_beta   90.00
_cell.angle_gamma   90.00
#
_symmetry.space_group_name_H-M   'P 1'
#
loop_
_entity.id
_entity.type
_entity.pdbx_description
1 polymer ?
#
loop_
_entity_poly.entity_id
_entity_poly.type
_entity_poly.pdbx_seq_one_letter_code
_entity_poly.pdbx_strand_id
1 'polypeptide(L)'
;MRKTHPILLLLSICAMSLSAQTEKLGDKADGNRSLPVHRIKLFDEDGGVVKPYHDRRMPFSTRETCGRECHSYDTVSQGWHFENGFASSSPGRPGQPWIYSDQYSATQIPLSWRGWPGTLHPHDIGMSAFDFVEKFGGFYPGGAVGEADSVHLLENFMRWRVSGEQQINCLACHETNPGYDPAEYITQMKKQNFRWAPTAASGIGLMEGSASKMPDNFTLYGNFDAPSPNDPVPMIFYEESQFNRQGKVLFQIERRVPNEKCYACHSTTVVGENKERWHADDDVHLVAGMQCVDCHRNGLDHKMNRGFEGEANAAASLTCAGCHLGDDPAALAGRMGAPKPQHAGLPPIHFEKLSCTACHAGPTPENQPVDIKTSISHQLGTIGVNKSATAMPHVKAPVFLTGHDGKIAPHKIMWPSFWIDLHDGEIDILPAESVRTVVISKSTFRDTLGTGDWPQFSDSLLAVVLDSLAQQDTTRQQVGYISGGMLYTAKNDSEIVAQKSPAGKPYAWPLAHDVRPARLSLGTNGCDDCHAHDSAFAFASVSPPTAVVSARGNLQSMTALRGAAHWEAKLFSLAFYFRPLLKVLIVIVTVILVAIVLLYAFKGLATITQNLAEK
;
A
#
# COMPACT_ATOMS: atom_id res chain seq x y z
N MET A 1 -14.89 78.34 -7.00
CA MET A 1 -13.63 77.56 -6.94
C MET A 1 -13.65 76.66 -5.71
N ARG A 2 -14.01 75.38 -5.88
CA ARG A 2 -13.70 74.29 -4.93
C ARG A 2 -13.66 72.99 -5.75
N LYS A 3 -12.54 72.29 -5.61
CA LYS A 3 -12.12 71.13 -6.41
C LYS A 3 -13.02 69.92 -6.10
N THR A 4 -13.52 69.27 -7.15
CA THR A 4 -14.04 67.90 -7.10
C THR A 4 -13.08 67.02 -7.90
N HIS A 5 -12.36 66.13 -7.21
CA HIS A 5 -11.57 65.08 -7.84
C HIS A 5 -12.46 63.85 -8.04
N PRO A 6 -12.59 63.28 -9.26
CA PRO A 6 -13.10 61.94 -9.42
C PRO A 6 -11.97 60.93 -9.19
N ILE A 7 -12.22 59.98 -8.29
CA ILE A 7 -11.38 58.81 -8.05
C ILE A 7 -11.49 57.90 -9.26
N LEU A 8 -10.37 57.72 -9.98
CA LEU A 8 -10.25 56.76 -11.07
C LEU A 8 -9.85 55.41 -10.47
N LEU A 9 -10.80 54.48 -10.37
CA LEU A 9 -10.53 53.10 -9.96
C LEU A 9 -9.96 52.35 -11.17
N LEU A 10 -8.64 52.18 -11.22
CA LEU A 10 -7.97 51.31 -12.19
C LEU A 10 -8.10 49.85 -11.72
N LEU A 11 -9.04 49.12 -12.31
CA LEU A 11 -9.06 47.66 -12.27
C LEU A 11 -7.95 47.13 -13.18
N SER A 12 -6.79 46.83 -12.61
CA SER A 12 -5.78 46.01 -13.27
C SER A 12 -6.27 44.55 -13.32
N ILE A 13 -6.90 44.18 -14.43
CA ILE A 13 -7.13 42.77 -14.79
C ILE A 13 -5.76 42.19 -15.13
N CYS A 14 -5.14 41.52 -14.14
CA CYS A 14 -3.97 40.69 -14.38
C CYS A 14 -4.46 39.45 -15.14
N ALA A 15 -4.41 39.50 -16.46
CA ALA A 15 -4.60 38.34 -17.31
C ALA A 15 -3.41 37.40 -17.08
N MET A 16 -3.57 36.45 -16.15
CA MET A 16 -2.72 35.26 -16.11
C MET A 16 -2.98 34.48 -17.39
N SER A 17 -2.14 34.68 -18.39
CA SER A 17 -2.01 33.76 -19.52
C SER A 17 -1.51 32.42 -18.98
N LEU A 18 -2.43 31.51 -18.67
CA LEU A 18 -2.14 30.09 -18.63
C LEU A 18 -1.62 29.73 -20.03
N SER A 19 -0.33 29.52 -20.16
CA SER A 19 0.24 28.93 -21.36
C SER A 19 -0.31 27.51 -21.46
N ALA A 20 -1.24 27.26 -22.38
CA ALA A 20 -1.69 25.91 -22.67
C ALA A 20 -0.48 25.12 -23.17
N GLN A 21 -0.13 24.03 -22.48
CA GLN A 21 0.93 23.13 -22.92
C GLN A 21 0.58 22.62 -24.32
N THR A 22 1.48 22.79 -25.29
CA THR A 22 1.32 22.23 -26.63
C THR A 22 1.27 20.71 -26.54
N GLU A 23 0.20 20.09 -27.07
CA GLU A 23 0.02 18.63 -27.11
C GLU A 23 1.22 17.95 -27.78
N LYS A 24 1.80 16.92 -27.13
CA LYS A 24 2.94 16.16 -27.66
C LYS A 24 2.50 14.95 -28.48
N LEU A 25 3.45 14.36 -29.21
CA LEU A 25 3.18 13.31 -30.22
C LEU A 25 2.36 12.13 -29.66
N GLY A 26 2.66 11.71 -28.44
CA GLY A 26 2.04 10.56 -27.76
C GLY A 26 0.98 10.94 -26.73
N ASP A 27 0.65 12.22 -26.56
CA ASP A 27 -0.39 12.66 -25.62
C ASP A 27 -1.80 12.33 -26.13
N LYS A 28 -1.96 12.20 -27.46
CA LYS A 28 -3.24 11.94 -28.12
C LYS A 28 -3.19 10.63 -28.90
N ALA A 29 -4.23 9.81 -28.73
CA ALA A 29 -4.40 8.63 -29.54
C ALA A 29 -4.78 9.04 -30.99
N ASP A 30 -4.05 8.51 -31.97
CA ASP A 30 -4.37 8.62 -33.39
C ASP A 30 -5.45 7.61 -33.83
N GLY A 31 -5.86 6.72 -32.91
CA GLY A 31 -6.85 5.66 -33.14
C GLY A 31 -6.25 4.35 -33.65
N ASN A 32 -4.95 4.32 -33.94
CA ASN A 32 -4.27 3.09 -34.31
C ASN A 32 -4.13 2.17 -33.10
N ARG A 33 -4.45 0.88 -33.29
CA ARG A 33 -4.38 -0.14 -32.25
C ARG A 33 -3.01 -0.82 -32.17
N SER A 34 -2.11 -0.57 -33.12
CA SER A 34 -0.71 -1.00 -33.03
C SER A 34 0.09 -0.06 -32.14
N LEU A 35 1.06 -0.60 -31.40
CA LEU A 35 1.98 0.18 -30.60
C LEU A 35 3.00 0.91 -31.50
N PRO A 36 3.19 2.24 -31.34
CA PRO A 36 4.29 2.94 -31.98
C PRO A 36 5.64 2.39 -31.50
N VAL A 37 6.60 2.29 -32.43
CA VAL A 37 7.96 1.83 -32.12
C VAL A 37 8.74 2.95 -31.44
N HIS A 38 9.19 2.72 -30.21
CA HIS A 38 9.99 3.67 -29.43
C HIS A 38 11.48 3.57 -29.78
N ARG A 39 11.82 3.96 -31.02
CA ARG A 39 13.20 4.09 -31.50
C ARG A 39 13.60 5.56 -31.49
N ILE A 40 14.21 6.00 -30.39
CA ILE A 40 14.40 7.43 -30.07
C ILE A 40 15.85 7.76 -29.70
N LYS A 41 16.19 9.05 -29.78
CA LYS A 41 17.46 9.55 -29.25
C LYS A 41 17.36 9.65 -27.74
N LEU A 42 18.47 9.43 -27.06
CA LEU A 42 18.58 9.62 -25.62
C LEU A 42 19.09 11.03 -25.32
N PHE A 43 18.54 11.63 -24.28
CA PHE A 43 18.96 12.94 -23.77
C PHE A 43 19.30 12.84 -22.28
N ASP A 44 20.36 13.52 -21.85
CA ASP A 44 20.70 13.68 -20.44
C ASP A 44 19.79 14.75 -19.79
N GLU A 45 19.96 14.95 -18.49
CA GLU A 45 19.16 15.92 -17.70
C GLU A 45 19.35 17.37 -18.14
N ASP A 46 20.48 17.71 -18.76
CA ASP A 46 20.76 19.04 -19.31
C ASP A 46 20.22 19.20 -20.76
N GLY A 47 19.52 18.18 -21.27
CA GLY A 47 18.95 18.14 -22.62
C GLY A 47 19.99 17.89 -23.72
N GLY A 48 21.22 17.51 -23.35
CA GLY A 48 22.30 17.10 -24.23
C GLY A 48 22.06 15.71 -24.81
N VAL A 49 22.47 15.47 -26.07
CA VAL A 49 22.31 14.16 -26.71
C VAL A 49 23.33 13.19 -26.13
N VAL A 50 22.85 12.09 -25.55
CA VAL A 50 23.70 10.98 -25.10
C VAL A 50 24.25 10.24 -26.31
N LYS A 51 25.57 10.07 -26.34
CA LYS A 51 26.29 9.31 -27.38
C LYS A 51 27.16 8.25 -26.71
N PRO A 52 27.23 7.02 -27.25
CA PRO A 52 27.95 5.93 -26.61
C PRO A 52 29.47 6.16 -26.54
N TYR A 53 30.03 6.96 -27.46
CA TYR A 53 31.48 7.21 -27.59
C TYR A 53 31.99 8.49 -26.90
N HIS A 54 31.12 9.25 -26.22
CA HIS A 54 31.51 10.56 -25.67
C HIS A 54 32.04 10.43 -24.24
N ASP A 55 33.06 11.23 -23.90
CA ASP A 55 33.67 11.22 -22.55
C ASP A 55 32.69 11.59 -21.43
N ARG A 56 31.62 12.35 -21.76
CA ARG A 56 30.52 12.65 -20.83
C ARG A 56 29.50 11.51 -20.82
N ARG A 57 29.73 10.58 -19.90
CA ARG A 57 28.99 9.32 -19.67
C ARG A 57 27.77 9.50 -18.76
N MET A 58 26.97 10.52 -19.06
CA MET A 58 25.75 10.85 -18.31
C MET A 58 24.64 9.81 -18.59
N PRO A 59 23.80 9.49 -17.59
CA PRO A 59 22.63 8.66 -17.80
C PRO A 59 21.60 9.43 -18.63
N PHE A 60 20.69 8.72 -19.28
CA PHE A 60 19.56 9.40 -19.92
C PHE A 60 18.56 9.86 -18.86
N SER A 61 17.96 11.03 -19.08
CA SER A 61 16.84 11.55 -18.32
C SER A 61 15.54 11.09 -18.96
N THR A 62 14.61 10.53 -18.19
CA THR A 62 13.28 10.17 -18.68
C THR A 62 12.46 11.42 -19.02
N ARG A 63 12.63 12.50 -18.25
CA ARG A 63 12.04 13.80 -18.52
C ARG A 63 12.47 14.37 -19.87
N GLU A 64 13.77 14.36 -20.18
CA GLU A 64 14.26 14.90 -21.45
C GLU A 64 14.13 13.89 -22.61
N THR A 65 14.23 12.60 -22.36
CA THR A 65 14.15 11.57 -23.41
C THR A 65 12.71 11.29 -23.84
N CYS A 66 11.82 11.03 -22.89
CA CYS A 66 10.42 10.71 -23.17
C CYS A 66 9.55 11.97 -23.12
N GLY A 67 9.86 12.86 -22.19
CA GLY A 67 9.06 14.03 -21.91
C GLY A 67 9.25 15.19 -22.89
N ARG A 68 10.35 15.26 -23.67
CA ARG A 68 10.60 16.42 -24.54
C ARG A 68 9.64 16.51 -25.73
N GLU A 69 9.55 15.44 -26.51
CA GLU A 69 8.80 15.42 -27.77
C GLU A 69 7.58 14.47 -27.76
N CYS A 70 7.58 13.46 -26.89
CA CYS A 70 6.61 12.36 -26.97
C CYS A 70 5.46 12.51 -25.97
N HIS A 71 5.73 12.66 -24.67
CA HIS A 71 4.68 12.66 -23.65
C HIS A 71 4.80 13.82 -22.67
N SER A 72 3.68 14.34 -22.14
CA SER A 72 3.73 15.36 -21.09
C SER A 72 4.16 14.75 -19.76
N TYR A 73 5.44 14.92 -19.40
CA TYR A 73 5.98 14.48 -18.11
C TYR A 73 5.20 15.09 -16.93
N ASP A 74 4.82 16.37 -17.01
CA ASP A 74 4.08 17.05 -15.95
C ASP A 74 2.63 16.57 -15.82
N THR A 75 2.06 16.01 -16.89
CA THR A 75 0.76 15.33 -16.82
C THR A 75 0.92 13.96 -16.17
N VAL A 76 1.93 13.19 -16.60
CA VAL A 76 2.25 11.87 -16.04
C VAL A 76 2.56 11.95 -14.54
N SER A 77 3.31 12.98 -14.10
CA SER A 77 3.73 13.14 -12.71
C SER A 77 2.59 13.33 -11.71
N GLN A 78 1.37 13.61 -12.19
CA GLN A 78 0.17 13.71 -11.37
C GLN A 78 -0.37 12.33 -10.97
N GLY A 79 0.17 11.24 -11.52
CA GLY A 79 -0.29 9.88 -11.26
C GLY A 79 -0.10 9.42 -9.81
N TRP A 80 -0.93 8.48 -9.37
CA TRP A 80 -0.96 8.03 -7.96
C TRP A 80 0.37 7.45 -7.45
N HIS A 81 1.15 6.84 -8.35
CA HIS A 81 2.47 6.28 -8.04
C HIS A 81 3.59 7.31 -8.00
N PHE A 82 3.39 8.52 -8.50
CA PHE A 82 4.44 9.54 -8.66
C PHE A 82 4.23 10.74 -7.76
N GLU A 83 2.98 11.15 -7.53
CA GLU A 83 2.69 12.43 -6.86
C GLU A 83 2.80 12.38 -5.32
N ASN A 84 2.67 11.22 -4.68
CA ASN A 84 2.84 11.03 -3.22
C ASN A 84 2.11 12.00 -2.27
N GLY A 85 1.06 12.72 -2.69
CA GLY A 85 0.36 13.73 -1.88
C GLY A 85 0.72 15.17 -2.23
N PHE A 86 1.63 15.38 -3.19
CA PHE A 86 2.04 16.69 -3.68
C PHE A 86 1.10 17.22 -4.79
N ALA A 87 0.29 16.36 -5.40
CA ALA A 87 -0.78 16.82 -6.28
C ALA A 87 -1.94 17.39 -5.44
N SER A 88 -2.68 18.36 -5.99
CA SER A 88 -3.85 18.98 -5.34
C SER A 88 -5.06 18.04 -5.15
N SER A 89 -4.95 16.77 -5.56
CA SER A 89 -6.02 15.77 -5.45
C SER A 89 -6.15 15.24 -4.02
N SER A 90 -7.39 15.02 -3.57
CA SER A 90 -7.66 14.33 -2.30
C SER A 90 -6.90 13.00 -2.23
N PRO A 91 -6.22 12.66 -1.11
CA PRO A 91 -5.54 11.38 -0.91
C PRO A 91 -6.39 10.13 -1.13
N GLY A 92 -7.72 10.28 -1.06
CA GLY A 92 -8.69 9.19 -1.19
C GLY A 92 -8.55 8.12 -0.11
N ARG A 93 -9.02 6.90 -0.42
CA ARG A 93 -8.98 5.75 0.48
C ARG A 93 -7.54 5.40 0.90
N PRO A 94 -7.28 5.11 2.20
CA PRO A 94 -5.99 4.63 2.67
C PRO A 94 -5.46 3.43 1.88
N GLY A 95 -4.19 3.49 1.50
CA GLY A 95 -3.46 2.43 0.82
C GLY A 95 -2.36 1.82 1.69
N GLN A 96 -1.52 0.98 1.09
CA GLN A 96 -0.32 0.48 1.77
C GLN A 96 0.59 1.66 2.13
N PRO A 97 1.05 1.78 3.39
CA PRO A 97 1.93 2.86 3.79
C PRO A 97 3.38 2.50 3.44
N TRP A 98 4.26 3.49 3.44
CA TRP A 98 5.69 3.22 3.57
C TRP A 98 5.94 2.78 5.01
N ILE A 99 6.73 1.73 5.25
CA ILE A 99 6.97 1.25 6.62
C ILE A 99 8.44 1.50 6.97
N TYR A 100 8.69 2.46 7.84
CA TYR A 100 10.01 2.63 8.42
C TYR A 100 10.21 1.60 9.52
N SER A 101 11.22 0.74 9.38
CA SER A 101 11.55 -0.26 10.38
C SER A 101 13.03 -0.21 10.74
N ASP A 102 13.30 -0.30 12.05
CA ASP A 102 14.62 -0.56 12.60
C ASP A 102 14.53 -1.73 13.58
N GLN A 103 15.26 -2.79 13.25
CA GLN A 103 15.22 -4.06 13.97
C GLN A 103 15.66 -3.90 15.43
N TYR A 104 16.74 -3.15 15.67
CA TYR A 104 17.42 -3.12 16.97
C TYR A 104 16.68 -2.26 18.00
N SER A 105 16.05 -1.17 17.57
CA SER A 105 15.14 -0.41 18.42
C SER A 105 13.74 -1.00 18.48
N ALA A 106 13.47 -2.11 17.78
CA ALA A 106 12.12 -2.67 17.61
C ALA A 106 11.11 -1.62 17.12
N THR A 107 11.55 -0.76 16.20
CA THR A 107 10.74 0.31 15.61
C THR A 107 10.10 -0.19 14.32
N GLN A 108 8.79 0.02 14.17
CA GLN A 108 8.07 -0.02 12.90
C GLN A 108 6.98 1.05 12.86
N ILE A 109 7.01 1.92 11.86
CA ILE A 109 6.14 3.08 11.76
C ILE A 109 5.51 3.14 10.36
N PRO A 110 4.18 3.18 10.24
CA PRO A 110 3.51 3.48 8.98
C PRO A 110 3.66 4.97 8.64
N LEU A 111 4.27 5.25 7.50
CA LEU A 111 4.54 6.60 6.99
C LEU A 111 3.69 6.89 5.75
N SER A 112 3.30 8.16 5.60
CA SER A 112 2.66 8.65 4.38
C SER A 112 2.89 10.15 4.18
N TRP A 113 3.36 10.51 3.00
CA TRP A 113 3.36 11.89 2.50
C TRP A 113 1.93 12.40 2.20
N ARG A 114 0.96 11.49 2.05
CA ARG A 114 -0.44 11.82 1.76
C ARG A 114 -1.26 12.19 2.99
N GLY A 115 -0.71 11.99 4.20
CA GLY A 115 -1.41 12.26 5.46
C GLY A 115 -2.62 11.35 5.70
N TRP A 116 -2.54 10.05 5.36
CA TRP A 116 -3.63 9.12 5.69
C TRP A 116 -3.78 8.97 7.21
N PRO A 117 -5.03 8.90 7.73
CA PRO A 117 -5.25 8.73 9.17
C PRO A 117 -4.52 7.51 9.75
N GLY A 118 -3.79 7.70 10.85
CA GLY A 118 -3.00 6.64 11.49
C GLY A 118 -1.61 6.40 10.89
N THR A 119 -1.20 7.21 9.90
CA THR A 119 0.20 7.30 9.45
C THR A 119 0.88 8.54 10.03
N LEU A 120 2.21 8.51 10.07
CA LEU A 120 3.02 9.68 10.36
C LEU A 120 3.60 10.28 9.08
N HIS A 121 3.86 11.58 9.09
CA HIS A 121 4.63 12.21 8.03
C HIS A 121 6.12 11.84 8.20
N PRO A 122 6.89 11.57 7.14
CA PRO A 122 8.32 11.25 7.27
C PRO A 122 9.13 12.27 8.09
N HIS A 123 8.80 13.56 7.97
CA HIS A 123 9.44 14.61 8.78
C HIS A 123 9.21 14.45 10.29
N ASP A 124 8.10 13.82 10.72
CA ASP A 124 7.79 13.61 12.14
C ASP A 124 8.79 12.67 12.82
N ILE A 125 9.53 11.88 12.04
CA ILE A 125 10.59 10.98 12.53
C ILE A 125 11.98 11.45 12.14
N GLY A 126 12.12 12.71 11.69
CA GLY A 126 13.37 13.30 11.21
C GLY A 126 13.86 12.75 9.87
N MET A 127 13.00 12.08 9.09
CA MET A 127 13.38 11.55 7.77
C MET A 127 13.24 12.64 6.70
N SER A 128 14.35 13.06 6.11
CA SER A 128 14.33 13.99 4.98
C SER A 128 13.83 13.32 3.68
N ALA A 129 13.54 14.11 2.64
CA ALA A 129 13.24 13.57 1.32
C ALA A 129 14.38 12.71 0.75
N PHE A 130 15.64 13.04 1.06
CA PHE A 130 16.79 12.28 0.62
C PHE A 130 16.82 10.89 1.30
N ASP A 131 16.65 10.86 2.63
CA ASP A 131 16.60 9.61 3.40
C ASP A 131 15.44 8.73 2.96
N PHE A 132 14.30 9.35 2.64
CA PHE A 132 13.14 8.65 2.09
C PHE A 132 13.46 7.96 0.76
N VAL A 133 14.10 8.67 -0.18
CA VAL A 133 14.47 8.11 -1.49
C VAL A 133 15.56 7.05 -1.35
N GLU A 134 16.53 7.24 -0.47
CA GLU A 134 17.53 6.21 -0.18
C GLU A 134 16.89 4.93 0.37
N LYS A 135 15.94 5.08 1.30
CA LYS A 135 15.29 3.95 1.97
C LYS A 135 14.27 3.22 1.10
N PHE A 136 13.41 3.97 0.40
CA PHE A 136 12.23 3.44 -0.29
C PHE A 136 12.31 3.58 -1.82
N GLY A 137 13.25 4.35 -2.35
CA GLY A 137 13.41 4.66 -3.76
C GLY A 137 13.46 3.44 -4.68
N GLY A 138 13.99 2.30 -4.20
CA GLY A 138 14.01 1.06 -4.98
C GLY A 138 12.61 0.51 -5.35
N PHE A 139 11.58 0.81 -4.55
CA PHE A 139 10.19 0.39 -4.80
C PHE A 139 9.27 1.59 -5.09
N TYR A 140 9.86 2.76 -5.30
CA TYR A 140 9.18 3.99 -5.65
C TYR A 140 9.64 4.41 -7.05
N PRO A 141 8.75 4.52 -8.06
CA PRO A 141 9.17 4.73 -9.43
C PRO A 141 9.67 6.16 -9.72
N GLY A 142 9.84 7.03 -8.73
CA GLY A 142 10.30 8.41 -8.90
C GLY A 142 9.16 9.43 -9.04
N GLY A 143 9.51 10.71 -9.18
CA GLY A 143 8.56 11.82 -9.07
C GLY A 143 8.54 12.47 -7.68
N ALA A 144 7.74 13.52 -7.51
CA ALA A 144 7.44 14.21 -6.25
C ALA A 144 8.64 14.29 -5.28
N VAL A 145 8.68 13.46 -4.23
CA VAL A 145 9.73 13.45 -3.19
C VAL A 145 11.16 13.39 -3.78
N GLY A 146 11.32 12.72 -4.93
CA GLY A 146 12.60 12.58 -5.63
C GLY A 146 13.01 13.76 -6.53
N GLU A 147 12.13 14.73 -6.76
CA GLU A 147 12.33 15.87 -7.68
C GLU A 147 11.89 17.23 -7.09
N ALA A 148 11.11 17.26 -6.01
CA ALA A 148 10.46 18.49 -5.54
C ALA A 148 11.36 19.31 -4.61
N ASP A 149 11.88 20.42 -5.12
CA ASP A 149 12.67 21.41 -4.38
C ASP A 149 12.04 21.82 -3.04
N SER A 150 10.70 21.88 -2.96
CA SER A 150 9.97 22.32 -1.76
C SER A 150 10.18 21.43 -0.53
N VAL A 151 10.65 20.20 -0.70
CA VAL A 151 10.94 19.25 0.40
C VAL A 151 12.40 18.85 0.47
N HIS A 152 13.25 19.42 -0.39
CA HIS A 152 14.69 19.21 -0.35
C HIS A 152 15.30 20.19 0.65
N LEU A 153 15.63 19.68 1.83
CA LEU A 153 16.26 20.47 2.90
C LEU A 153 17.64 20.97 2.45
N LEU A 154 18.00 22.18 2.89
CA LEU A 154 19.27 22.83 2.52
C LEU A 154 20.50 21.98 2.92
N GLU A 155 20.41 21.25 4.02
CA GLU A 155 21.47 20.33 4.49
C GLU A 155 21.80 19.23 3.48
N ASN A 156 20.82 18.79 2.69
CA ASN A 156 20.99 17.73 1.68
C ASN A 156 21.19 18.27 0.27
N PHE A 157 21.24 19.60 0.09
CA PHE A 157 21.33 20.23 -1.23
C PHE A 157 22.54 19.74 -2.04
N MET A 158 23.72 19.69 -1.39
CA MET A 158 24.94 19.22 -2.04
C MET A 158 24.87 17.72 -2.34
N ARG A 159 24.32 16.93 -1.41
CA ARG A 159 24.13 15.48 -1.58
C ARG A 159 23.17 15.14 -2.73
N TRP A 160 22.11 15.92 -2.94
CA TRP A 160 21.22 15.83 -4.11
C TRP A 160 21.97 16.11 -5.42
N ARG A 161 22.87 17.10 -5.44
CA ARG A 161 23.70 17.40 -6.64
C ARG A 161 24.67 16.29 -7.01
N VAL A 162 25.11 15.49 -6.04
CA VAL A 162 25.95 14.30 -6.27
C VAL A 162 25.09 13.14 -6.78
N SER A 163 23.98 12.85 -6.11
CA SER A 163 23.11 11.68 -6.36
C SER A 163 22.23 11.83 -7.60
N GLY A 164 21.77 13.06 -7.84
CA GLY A 164 20.75 13.41 -8.82
C GLY A 164 19.34 13.23 -8.31
N GLU A 165 18.39 13.82 -9.03
CA GLU A 165 16.98 13.62 -8.77
C GLU A 165 16.54 12.22 -9.20
N GLN A 166 15.58 11.66 -8.45
CA GLN A 166 14.90 10.42 -8.84
C GLN A 166 13.71 10.76 -9.73
N GLN A 167 13.97 10.98 -11.02
CA GLN A 167 12.94 11.15 -12.04
C GLN A 167 12.05 9.89 -12.15
N ILE A 168 10.83 10.09 -12.65
CA ILE A 168 9.87 9.05 -12.99
C ILE A 168 10.53 8.06 -13.96
N ASN A 169 10.72 6.84 -13.48
CA ASN A 169 11.23 5.72 -14.26
C ASN A 169 10.09 5.05 -15.03
N CYS A 170 9.74 5.60 -16.21
CA CYS A 170 8.72 5.03 -17.08
C CYS A 170 9.00 3.55 -17.45
N LEU A 171 10.28 3.17 -17.54
CA LEU A 171 10.70 1.83 -17.93
C LEU A 171 10.37 0.77 -16.87
N ALA A 172 10.26 1.16 -15.59
CA ALA A 172 9.87 0.25 -14.50
C ALA A 172 8.55 -0.46 -14.77
N CYS A 173 7.61 0.22 -15.44
CA CYS A 173 6.31 -0.34 -15.79
C CYS A 173 6.23 -0.73 -17.28
N HIS A 174 6.83 0.05 -18.18
CA HIS A 174 6.55 -0.08 -19.60
C HIS A 174 7.57 -0.91 -20.39
N GLU A 175 8.81 -1.04 -19.93
CA GLU A 175 9.87 -1.72 -20.68
C GLU A 175 9.71 -3.23 -20.61
N THR A 176 9.50 -3.90 -21.72
CA THR A 176 9.29 -5.36 -21.80
C THR A 176 10.51 -6.11 -22.33
N ASN A 177 11.57 -5.41 -22.68
CA ASN A 177 12.86 -6.03 -22.97
C ASN A 177 13.32 -6.87 -21.76
N PRO A 178 13.69 -8.15 -21.96
CA PRO A 178 14.22 -9.00 -20.90
C PRO A 178 15.47 -8.46 -20.19
N GLY A 179 16.17 -7.50 -20.80
CA GLY A 179 17.31 -6.81 -20.21
C GLY A 179 16.97 -5.81 -19.10
N TYR A 180 15.70 -5.45 -18.90
CA TYR A 180 15.32 -4.57 -17.80
C TYR A 180 15.38 -5.31 -16.45
N ASP A 181 16.21 -4.85 -15.53
CA ASP A 181 16.43 -5.47 -14.22
C ASP A 181 15.97 -4.56 -13.05
N PRO A 182 14.83 -4.87 -12.40
CA PRO A 182 14.38 -4.16 -11.21
C PRO A 182 15.33 -4.31 -10.00
N ALA A 183 16.04 -5.43 -9.87
CA ALA A 183 16.99 -5.64 -8.77
C ALA A 183 18.22 -4.75 -8.94
N GLU A 184 18.66 -4.52 -10.17
CA GLU A 184 19.70 -3.55 -10.48
C GLU A 184 19.24 -2.12 -10.14
N TYR A 185 18.01 -1.73 -10.52
CA TYR A 185 17.43 -0.44 -10.11
C TYR A 185 17.53 -0.24 -8.60
N ILE A 186 17.03 -1.20 -7.81
CA ILE A 186 17.05 -1.16 -6.35
C ILE A 186 18.48 -1.07 -5.79
N THR A 187 19.41 -1.80 -6.40
CA THR A 187 20.83 -1.78 -6.01
C THR A 187 21.44 -0.40 -6.24
N GLN A 188 21.12 0.25 -7.35
CA GLN A 188 21.61 1.61 -7.65
C GLN A 188 20.98 2.67 -6.74
N MET A 189 19.71 2.51 -6.36
CA MET A 189 19.09 3.38 -5.34
C MET A 189 19.83 3.28 -3.99
N LYS A 190 20.23 2.08 -3.55
CA LYS A 190 21.04 1.89 -2.32
C LYS A 190 22.45 2.50 -2.40
N LYS A 191 22.96 2.73 -3.61
CA LYS A 191 24.25 3.41 -3.85
C LYS A 191 24.12 4.93 -3.98
N GLN A 192 22.91 5.45 -3.74
CA GLN A 192 22.52 6.85 -3.99
C GLN A 192 22.66 7.27 -5.46
N ASN A 193 22.71 6.32 -6.40
CA ASN A 193 22.88 6.57 -7.82
C ASN A 193 21.54 6.95 -8.49
N PHE A 194 20.78 7.88 -7.90
CA PHE A 194 19.37 8.13 -8.22
C PHE A 194 19.13 8.47 -9.70
N ARG A 195 19.90 9.41 -10.28
CA ARG A 195 19.76 9.76 -11.72
C ARG A 195 20.21 8.63 -12.67
N TRP A 196 21.12 7.77 -12.21
CA TRP A 196 21.68 6.69 -13.03
C TRP A 196 20.84 5.42 -13.00
N ALA A 197 20.05 5.21 -11.94
CA ALA A 197 19.31 3.98 -11.70
C ALA A 197 18.42 3.54 -12.88
N PRO A 198 17.63 4.42 -13.55
CA PRO A 198 16.84 4.00 -14.72
C PRO A 198 17.71 3.51 -15.88
N THR A 199 18.85 4.16 -16.13
CA THR A 199 19.76 3.75 -17.21
C THR A 199 20.41 2.42 -16.90
N ALA A 200 20.94 2.25 -15.68
CA ALA A 200 21.54 1.01 -15.23
C ALA A 200 20.56 -0.18 -15.33
N ALA A 201 19.32 0.04 -14.87
CA ALA A 201 18.28 -0.98 -14.88
C ALA A 201 17.78 -1.32 -16.29
N SER A 202 17.96 -0.45 -17.28
CA SER A 202 17.42 -0.66 -18.64
C SER A 202 18.18 -1.67 -19.49
N GLY A 203 19.38 -2.09 -19.06
CA GLY A 203 20.23 -3.02 -19.80
C GLY A 203 20.93 -2.42 -21.02
N ILE A 204 20.84 -1.09 -21.23
CA ILE A 204 21.48 -0.42 -22.37
C ILE A 204 22.93 0.03 -22.09
N GLY A 205 23.38 -0.14 -20.86
CA GLY A 205 24.72 0.19 -20.41
C GLY A 205 25.00 -0.35 -19.01
N LEU A 206 26.28 -0.41 -18.64
CA LEU A 206 26.76 -0.81 -17.33
C LEU A 206 26.95 0.41 -16.44
N MET A 207 26.55 0.32 -15.17
CA MET A 207 26.81 1.34 -14.16
C MET A 207 28.02 0.98 -13.31
N GLU A 208 28.98 1.89 -13.20
CA GLU A 208 30.08 1.81 -12.24
C GLU A 208 30.02 2.96 -11.24
N GLY A 209 30.67 2.78 -10.08
CA GLY A 209 30.72 3.81 -9.05
C GLY A 209 29.50 3.89 -8.13
N SER A 210 29.61 4.77 -7.14
CA SER A 210 28.59 4.96 -6.10
C SER A 210 28.59 6.40 -5.61
N ALA A 211 27.48 7.11 -5.78
CA ALA A 211 27.32 8.48 -5.34
C ALA A 211 27.46 8.60 -3.81
N SER A 212 27.04 7.57 -3.07
CA SER A 212 27.23 7.52 -1.61
C SER A 212 28.68 7.52 -1.15
N LYS A 213 29.62 7.17 -2.04
CA LYS A 213 31.07 7.19 -1.75
C LYS A 213 31.74 8.50 -2.16
N MET A 214 31.01 9.38 -2.84
CA MET A 214 31.53 10.68 -3.25
C MET A 214 31.33 11.71 -2.12
N PRO A 215 32.26 12.68 -1.98
CA PRO A 215 32.07 13.80 -1.07
C PRO A 215 30.93 14.71 -1.53
N ASP A 216 30.28 15.43 -0.61
CA ASP A 216 29.12 16.28 -0.92
C ASP A 216 29.41 17.37 -1.96
N ASN A 217 30.64 17.86 -2.02
CA ASN A 217 31.08 18.88 -2.98
C ASN A 217 31.55 18.31 -4.34
N PHE A 218 31.40 17.00 -4.56
CA PHE A 218 31.69 16.37 -5.84
C PHE A 218 30.79 16.96 -6.93
N THR A 219 31.36 17.19 -8.13
CA THR A 219 30.58 17.49 -9.33
C THR A 219 31.11 16.74 -10.54
N LEU A 220 30.19 16.34 -11.41
CA LEU A 220 30.48 15.63 -12.66
C LEU A 220 31.28 16.49 -13.66
N TYR A 221 31.35 17.80 -13.42
CA TYR A 221 31.98 18.78 -14.30
C TYR A 221 33.32 19.34 -13.76
N GLY A 222 33.79 18.86 -12.60
CA GLY A 222 35.04 19.26 -11.96
C GLY A 222 35.07 18.88 -10.47
N ASN A 223 36.24 18.80 -9.84
CA ASN A 223 36.34 18.45 -8.42
C ASN A 223 36.86 19.63 -7.61
N PHE A 224 36.21 19.96 -6.49
CA PHE A 224 36.84 20.74 -5.43
C PHE A 224 37.67 19.83 -4.51
N ASP A 225 37.15 18.63 -4.20
CA ASP A 225 37.87 17.53 -3.56
C ASP A 225 37.91 16.31 -4.49
N ALA A 226 39.10 15.70 -4.64
CA ALA A 226 39.24 14.48 -5.43
C ALA A 226 38.60 13.30 -4.69
N PRO A 227 37.82 12.44 -5.38
CA PRO A 227 37.35 11.20 -4.78
C PRO A 227 38.53 10.34 -4.34
N SER A 228 38.30 9.50 -3.33
CA SER A 228 39.24 8.45 -2.94
C SER A 228 39.69 7.65 -4.17
N PRO A 229 41.01 7.38 -4.36
CA PRO A 229 41.50 6.65 -5.52
C PRO A 229 40.89 5.27 -5.72
N ASN A 230 40.30 4.69 -4.66
CA ASN A 230 39.70 3.36 -4.67
C ASN A 230 38.18 3.39 -4.90
N ASP A 231 37.57 4.58 -4.98
CA ASP A 231 36.12 4.72 -5.11
C ASP A 231 35.80 5.27 -6.51
N PRO A 232 35.35 4.40 -7.44
CA PRO A 232 35.05 4.82 -8.81
C PRO A 232 33.91 5.85 -8.83
N VAL A 233 34.06 6.83 -9.71
CA VAL A 233 33.06 7.89 -9.93
C VAL A 233 31.81 7.29 -10.58
N PRO A 234 30.59 7.68 -10.16
CA PRO A 234 29.34 7.26 -10.81
C PRO A 234 29.29 7.58 -12.31
N MET A 235 29.14 6.57 -13.17
CA MET A 235 29.14 6.75 -14.62
C MET A 235 28.51 5.57 -15.38
N ILE A 236 27.93 5.84 -16.57
CA ILE A 236 27.37 4.80 -17.46
C ILE A 236 28.32 4.47 -18.60
N PHE A 237 28.59 3.19 -18.78
CA PHE A 237 29.24 2.64 -19.95
C PHE A 237 28.18 2.08 -20.88
N TYR A 238 27.80 2.86 -21.89
CA TYR A 238 26.77 2.45 -22.84
C TYR A 238 27.26 1.33 -23.76
N GLU A 239 26.40 0.36 -24.00
CA GLU A 239 26.65 -0.72 -24.94
C GLU A 239 26.38 -0.21 -26.36
N GLU A 240 27.43 -0.02 -27.16
CA GLU A 240 27.33 0.54 -28.52
C GLU A 240 26.36 -0.24 -29.41
N SER A 241 26.26 -1.56 -29.20
CA SER A 241 25.36 -2.45 -29.93
C SER A 241 23.88 -2.10 -29.77
N GLN A 242 23.51 -1.35 -28.72
CA GLN A 242 22.15 -0.90 -28.45
C GLN A 242 21.76 0.33 -29.29
N PHE A 243 22.75 1.02 -29.86
CA PHE A 243 22.57 2.23 -30.66
C PHE A 243 22.59 1.87 -32.15
N ASN A 244 21.61 2.38 -32.90
CA ASN A 244 21.66 2.28 -34.36
C ASN A 244 22.61 3.33 -34.96
N ARG A 245 22.80 3.31 -36.29
CA ARG A 245 23.66 4.28 -37.01
C ARG A 245 23.25 5.75 -36.86
N GLN A 246 22.03 6.02 -36.44
CA GLN A 246 21.53 7.37 -36.15
C GLN A 246 21.67 7.76 -34.67
N GLY A 247 22.31 6.92 -33.85
CA GLY A 247 22.45 7.14 -32.40
C GLY A 247 21.13 6.99 -31.64
N LYS A 248 20.18 6.21 -32.16
CA LYS A 248 18.89 5.93 -31.51
C LYS A 248 18.90 4.56 -30.85
N VAL A 249 18.25 4.47 -29.69
CA VAL A 249 18.01 3.23 -28.95
C VAL A 249 16.58 2.78 -29.16
N LEU A 250 16.36 1.46 -29.15
CA LEU A 250 15.03 0.86 -29.18
C LEU A 250 14.62 0.47 -27.76
N PHE A 251 13.57 1.10 -27.24
CA PHE A 251 12.88 0.64 -26.03
C PHE A 251 11.67 -0.22 -26.42
N GLN A 252 11.46 -1.35 -25.74
CA GLN A 252 10.30 -2.22 -25.97
C GLN A 252 9.16 -1.82 -25.02
N ILE A 253 8.63 -0.62 -25.25
CA ILE A 253 7.58 -0.03 -24.42
C ILE A 253 6.20 -0.58 -24.80
N GLU A 254 5.53 -1.21 -23.84
CA GLU A 254 4.15 -1.70 -24.00
C GLU A 254 3.13 -0.82 -23.26
N ARG A 255 2.02 -0.50 -23.93
CA ARG A 255 0.91 0.24 -23.32
C ARG A 255 0.07 -0.63 -22.37
N ARG A 256 -0.16 -1.89 -22.74
CA ARG A 256 -0.86 -2.87 -21.89
C ARG A 256 0.20 -3.61 -21.07
N VAL A 257 0.57 -3.03 -19.94
CA VAL A 257 1.71 -3.46 -19.11
C VAL A 257 1.52 -4.90 -18.59
N PRO A 258 2.54 -5.78 -18.71
CA PRO A 258 2.52 -7.12 -18.13
C PRO A 258 2.46 -7.13 -16.60
N ASN A 259 1.85 -8.16 -16.01
CA ASN A 259 1.61 -8.27 -14.56
C ASN A 259 2.92 -8.31 -13.75
N GLU A 260 3.97 -8.87 -14.32
CA GLU A 260 5.30 -9.03 -13.71
C GLU A 260 5.88 -7.68 -13.28
N LYS A 261 5.55 -6.60 -14.02
CA LYS A 261 5.96 -5.24 -13.69
C LYS A 261 5.27 -4.73 -12.44
N CYS A 262 4.01 -5.07 -12.25
CA CYS A 262 3.27 -4.75 -11.03
C CYS A 262 3.80 -5.59 -9.84
N TYR A 263 4.08 -6.87 -10.08
CA TYR A 263 4.56 -7.80 -9.05
C TYR A 263 5.92 -7.44 -8.46
N ALA A 264 6.77 -6.70 -9.19
CA ALA A 264 8.01 -6.17 -8.64
C ALA A 264 7.79 -5.40 -7.32
N CYS A 265 6.70 -4.62 -7.22
CA CYS A 265 6.37 -3.82 -6.03
C CYS A 265 5.16 -4.35 -5.25
N HIS A 266 4.21 -5.03 -5.90
CA HIS A 266 2.94 -5.43 -5.30
C HIS A 266 2.81 -6.91 -4.94
N SER A 267 3.88 -7.72 -5.04
CA SER A 267 3.82 -9.11 -4.59
C SER A 267 3.59 -9.20 -3.08
N THR A 268 2.84 -10.23 -2.70
CA THR A 268 2.52 -10.56 -1.32
C THR A 268 2.80 -12.05 -1.09
N THR A 269 3.28 -12.42 0.09
CA THR A 269 3.44 -13.84 0.48
C THR A 269 2.95 -14.04 1.91
N VAL A 270 2.28 -15.15 2.15
CA VAL A 270 1.92 -15.61 3.49
C VAL A 270 3.17 -16.22 4.13
N VAL A 271 3.43 -15.89 5.39
CA VAL A 271 4.56 -16.41 6.17
C VAL A 271 4.29 -17.87 6.56
N GLY A 272 5.31 -18.72 6.49
CA GLY A 272 5.23 -20.14 6.87
C GLY A 272 4.71 -21.05 5.75
N GLU A 273 3.95 -20.49 4.80
CA GLU A 273 3.68 -21.15 3.53
C GLU A 273 4.85 -20.94 2.57
N ASN A 274 5.94 -21.70 2.74
CA ASN A 274 6.97 -21.89 1.69
C ASN A 274 6.39 -22.76 0.55
N LYS A 275 5.18 -22.45 0.13
CA LYS A 275 4.52 -23.08 -1.00
C LYS A 275 5.14 -22.45 -2.24
N GLU A 276 5.82 -23.26 -3.04
CA GLU A 276 6.20 -22.84 -4.39
C GLU A 276 4.96 -22.31 -5.11
N ARG A 277 5.13 -21.35 -6.02
CA ARG A 277 3.99 -20.62 -6.63
C ARG A 277 2.93 -21.54 -7.25
N TRP A 278 3.32 -22.72 -7.75
CA TRP A 278 2.41 -23.70 -8.34
C TRP A 278 1.51 -24.44 -7.32
N HIS A 279 1.77 -24.33 -6.02
CA HIS A 279 0.92 -24.87 -4.95
C HIS A 279 -0.24 -23.95 -4.56
N ALA A 280 -0.28 -22.73 -5.08
CA ALA A 280 -1.35 -21.77 -4.83
C ALA A 280 -2.18 -21.56 -6.10
N ASP A 281 -3.50 -21.47 -5.95
CA ASP A 281 -4.37 -21.02 -7.03
C ASP A 281 -4.15 -19.50 -7.23
N ASP A 282 -3.87 -19.08 -8.46
CA ASP A 282 -3.79 -17.66 -8.81
C ASP A 282 -5.18 -17.00 -8.76
N ASP A 283 -5.20 -15.66 -8.67
CA ASP A 283 -6.40 -14.84 -8.77
C ASP A 283 -7.25 -15.23 -10.01
N VAL A 284 -8.55 -15.43 -9.80
CA VAL A 284 -9.47 -15.93 -10.83
C VAL A 284 -9.50 -15.06 -12.09
N HIS A 285 -9.24 -13.75 -11.96
CA HIS A 285 -9.20 -12.84 -13.10
C HIS A 285 -7.93 -13.04 -13.94
N LEU A 286 -6.80 -13.29 -13.28
CA LEU A 286 -5.52 -13.56 -13.95
C LEU A 286 -5.57 -14.90 -14.67
N VAL A 287 -6.16 -15.93 -14.05
CA VAL A 287 -6.42 -17.23 -14.69
C VAL A 287 -7.34 -17.07 -15.91
N ALA A 288 -8.29 -16.13 -15.88
CA ALA A 288 -9.14 -15.79 -17.01
C ALA A 288 -8.43 -14.95 -18.10
N GLY A 289 -7.14 -14.63 -17.94
CA GLY A 289 -6.33 -13.90 -18.92
C GLY A 289 -6.36 -12.37 -18.78
N MET A 290 -6.93 -11.85 -17.69
CA MET A 290 -6.81 -10.42 -17.38
C MET A 290 -5.41 -10.07 -16.88
N GLN A 291 -5.02 -8.83 -17.13
CA GLN A 291 -3.85 -8.20 -16.54
C GLN A 291 -4.26 -7.18 -15.47
N CYS A 292 -3.34 -6.82 -14.59
CA CYS A 292 -3.56 -5.82 -13.53
C CYS A 292 -4.14 -4.53 -14.14
N VAL A 293 -3.57 -4.06 -15.25
CA VAL A 293 -3.99 -2.84 -15.95
C VAL A 293 -5.36 -2.94 -16.63
N ASP A 294 -5.96 -4.13 -16.74
CA ASP A 294 -7.32 -4.24 -17.28
C ASP A 294 -8.37 -3.75 -16.27
N CYS A 295 -8.09 -3.86 -14.97
CA CYS A 295 -8.87 -3.28 -13.88
C CYS A 295 -8.30 -1.91 -13.45
N HIS A 296 -6.97 -1.85 -13.27
CA HIS A 296 -6.21 -0.66 -12.89
C HIS A 296 -5.84 0.18 -14.12
N ARG A 297 -6.85 0.72 -14.81
CA ARG A 297 -6.65 1.58 -16.00
C ARG A 297 -6.35 3.02 -15.61
N ASN A 298 -5.61 3.71 -16.47
CA ASN A 298 -5.36 5.15 -16.40
C ASN A 298 -5.32 5.79 -17.79
N GLY A 299 -5.48 7.12 -17.81
CA GLY A 299 -5.12 7.95 -18.95
C GLY A 299 -3.64 8.37 -18.90
N LEU A 300 -3.29 9.38 -19.69
CA LEU A 300 -1.96 9.99 -19.69
C LEU A 300 -1.58 10.57 -18.31
N ASP A 301 -2.56 10.98 -17.52
CA ASP A 301 -2.41 11.49 -16.15
C ASP A 301 -1.89 10.45 -15.14
N HIS A 302 -1.86 9.17 -15.52
CA HIS A 302 -1.50 8.06 -14.64
C HIS A 302 -2.29 8.02 -13.33
N LYS A 303 -3.50 8.61 -13.30
CA LYS A 303 -4.46 8.47 -12.20
C LYS A 303 -5.13 7.10 -12.29
N MET A 304 -4.33 6.08 -11.98
CA MET A 304 -4.72 4.67 -12.03
C MET A 304 -5.91 4.37 -11.13
N ASN A 305 -6.94 3.78 -11.72
CA ASN A 305 -8.10 3.30 -11.00
C ASN A 305 -7.67 2.33 -9.90
N ARG A 306 -8.19 2.48 -8.69
CA ARG A 306 -7.92 1.63 -7.52
C ARG A 306 -9.04 0.63 -7.24
N GLY A 307 -10.11 0.66 -8.04
CA GLY A 307 -11.07 -0.43 -8.17
C GLY A 307 -12.07 -0.53 -7.03
N PHE A 308 -12.50 0.60 -6.47
CA PHE A 308 -13.50 0.64 -5.41
C PHE A 308 -14.67 1.59 -5.74
N GLU A 309 -15.81 1.33 -5.12
CA GLU A 309 -17.03 2.11 -5.34
C GLU A 309 -16.88 3.56 -4.87
N GLY A 310 -17.29 4.52 -5.71
CA GLY A 310 -17.21 5.95 -5.40
C GLY A 310 -15.89 6.63 -5.81
N GLU A 311 -14.97 5.93 -6.46
CA GLU A 311 -13.79 6.54 -7.07
C GLU A 311 -14.15 7.39 -8.31
N ALA A 312 -13.50 8.55 -8.48
CA ALA A 312 -13.72 9.45 -9.62
C ALA A 312 -13.02 8.94 -10.90
N ASN A 313 -13.56 9.28 -12.09
CA ASN A 313 -13.08 8.97 -13.46
C ASN A 313 -13.31 7.54 -13.98
N ALA A 314 -14.42 7.29 -14.69
CA ALA A 314 -14.77 6.03 -15.39
C ALA A 314 -14.65 4.72 -14.56
N ALA A 315 -14.34 4.85 -13.28
CA ALA A 315 -14.00 3.83 -12.30
C ALA A 315 -15.19 2.97 -11.91
N ALA A 316 -16.41 3.53 -11.98
CA ALA A 316 -17.63 2.78 -11.68
C ALA A 316 -17.75 1.50 -12.51
N SER A 317 -17.25 1.51 -13.76
CA SER A 317 -17.23 0.35 -14.65
C SER A 317 -16.06 -0.61 -14.43
N LEU A 318 -15.14 -0.29 -13.52
CA LEU A 318 -13.92 -1.01 -13.19
C LEU A 318 -13.85 -1.36 -11.69
N THR A 319 -15.01 -1.56 -11.08
CA THR A 319 -15.18 -2.18 -9.75
C THR A 319 -15.72 -3.60 -9.91
N CYS A 320 -15.77 -4.37 -8.82
CA CYS A 320 -16.42 -5.67 -8.80
C CYS A 320 -17.88 -5.55 -9.30
N ALA A 321 -18.66 -4.62 -8.72
CA ALA A 321 -20.05 -4.40 -9.12
C ALA A 321 -20.16 -3.91 -10.59
N GLY A 322 -19.24 -3.04 -11.01
CA GLY A 322 -19.20 -2.50 -12.38
C GLY A 322 -19.08 -3.57 -13.45
N CYS A 323 -18.20 -4.56 -13.25
CA CYS A 323 -18.03 -5.65 -14.20
C CYS A 323 -19.15 -6.71 -14.11
N HIS A 324 -19.61 -7.02 -12.90
CA HIS A 324 -20.44 -8.19 -12.63
C HIS A 324 -21.95 -7.92 -12.58
N LEU A 325 -22.37 -6.78 -12.02
CA LEU A 325 -23.78 -6.48 -11.76
C LEU A 325 -24.39 -5.56 -12.81
N GLY A 326 -23.61 -4.57 -13.28
CA GLY A 326 -24.06 -3.61 -14.28
C GLY A 326 -25.22 -2.72 -13.82
N ASP A 327 -25.31 -2.47 -12.52
CA ASP A 327 -26.38 -1.66 -11.90
C ASP A 327 -26.19 -0.15 -12.16
N ASP A 328 -25.01 0.27 -12.64
CA ASP A 328 -24.72 1.64 -13.07
C ASP A 328 -25.01 1.76 -14.58
N PRO A 329 -25.78 2.77 -15.05
CA PRO A 329 -25.99 3.01 -16.48
C PRO A 329 -24.71 3.13 -17.32
N ALA A 330 -23.59 3.54 -16.71
CA ALA A 330 -22.26 3.62 -17.31
C ALA A 330 -21.49 2.28 -17.30
N ALA A 331 -22.03 1.23 -16.68
CA ALA A 331 -21.40 -0.09 -16.56
C ALA A 331 -22.38 -1.19 -17.03
N LEU A 332 -22.03 -1.88 -18.11
CA LEU A 332 -22.78 -3.06 -18.54
C LEU A 332 -22.22 -4.31 -17.84
N ALA A 333 -23.11 -5.11 -17.25
CA ALA A 333 -22.78 -6.43 -16.74
C ALA A 333 -22.15 -7.27 -17.87
N GLY A 334 -21.13 -8.06 -17.55
CA GLY A 334 -20.43 -8.87 -18.56
C GLY A 334 -19.18 -8.21 -19.14
N ARG A 335 -18.71 -7.10 -18.56
CA ARG A 335 -17.46 -6.47 -18.99
C ARG A 335 -16.31 -7.47 -18.96
N MET A 336 -15.55 -7.55 -20.05
CA MET A 336 -14.44 -8.50 -20.22
C MET A 336 -14.83 -9.98 -20.00
N GLY A 337 -16.10 -10.32 -20.22
CA GLY A 337 -16.61 -11.69 -20.01
C GLY A 337 -16.95 -12.02 -18.55
N ALA A 338 -17.05 -11.01 -17.68
CA ALA A 338 -17.40 -11.23 -16.27
C ALA A 338 -18.76 -11.94 -16.10
N PRO A 339 -18.85 -13.03 -15.33
CA PRO A 339 -20.12 -13.70 -15.10
C PRO A 339 -21.05 -12.85 -14.24
N LYS A 340 -22.37 -12.91 -14.49
CA LYS A 340 -23.36 -12.32 -13.60
C LYS A 340 -23.55 -13.22 -12.37
N PRO A 341 -23.26 -12.74 -11.15
CA PRO A 341 -23.37 -13.58 -9.96
C PRO A 341 -24.84 -13.77 -9.56
N GLN A 342 -25.20 -15.00 -9.18
CA GLN A 342 -26.57 -15.33 -8.76
C GLN A 342 -26.80 -15.07 -7.27
N HIS A 343 -25.78 -15.32 -6.44
CA HIS A 343 -25.83 -15.23 -4.97
C HIS A 343 -27.10 -15.83 -4.34
N ALA A 344 -27.53 -17.00 -4.84
CA ALA A 344 -28.77 -17.63 -4.43
C ALA A 344 -28.80 -17.89 -2.91
N GLY A 345 -29.86 -17.40 -2.26
CA GLY A 345 -30.05 -17.57 -0.81
C GLY A 345 -29.29 -16.56 0.07
N LEU A 346 -28.55 -15.60 -0.52
CA LEU A 346 -27.89 -14.53 0.23
C LEU A 346 -28.83 -13.32 0.40
N PRO A 347 -29.19 -12.93 1.64
CA PRO A 347 -30.04 -11.77 1.88
C PRO A 347 -29.41 -10.44 1.44
N PRO A 348 -30.18 -9.46 0.91
CA PRO A 348 -29.67 -8.18 0.39
C PRO A 348 -28.77 -7.39 1.36
N ILE A 349 -29.03 -7.47 2.66
CA ILE A 349 -28.23 -6.80 3.71
C ILE A 349 -26.73 -7.14 3.63
N HIS A 350 -26.36 -8.29 3.06
CA HIS A 350 -24.95 -8.64 2.86
C HIS A 350 -24.27 -7.68 1.87
N PHE A 351 -24.95 -7.26 0.81
CA PHE A 351 -24.38 -6.33 -0.17
C PHE A 351 -24.35 -4.88 0.35
N GLU A 352 -25.21 -4.57 1.33
CA GLU A 352 -25.20 -3.29 2.04
C GLU A 352 -24.08 -3.20 3.07
N LYS A 353 -23.73 -4.32 3.73
CA LYS A 353 -22.80 -4.36 4.87
C LYS A 353 -21.45 -4.97 4.56
N LEU A 354 -21.32 -5.77 3.51
CA LEU A 354 -20.09 -6.46 3.11
C LEU A 354 -19.66 -5.98 1.73
N SER A 355 -18.36 -5.81 1.57
CA SER A 355 -17.72 -5.66 0.26
C SER A 355 -17.72 -7.00 -0.48
N CYS A 356 -17.59 -6.97 -1.82
CA CYS A 356 -17.42 -8.19 -2.60
C CYS A 356 -16.18 -8.98 -2.14
N THR A 357 -15.12 -8.27 -1.77
CA THR A 357 -13.85 -8.84 -1.31
C THR A 357 -13.96 -9.54 0.04
N ALA A 358 -14.98 -9.24 0.87
CA ALA A 358 -15.22 -9.94 2.13
C ALA A 358 -15.37 -11.46 1.95
N CYS A 359 -16.07 -11.87 0.89
CA CYS A 359 -16.27 -13.28 0.58
C CYS A 359 -15.25 -13.82 -0.42
N HIS A 360 -14.70 -12.95 -1.26
CA HIS A 360 -13.95 -13.35 -2.45
C HIS A 360 -12.43 -13.06 -2.43
N ALA A 361 -11.85 -12.36 -1.46
CA ALA A 361 -10.43 -11.95 -1.54
C ALA A 361 -9.58 -12.39 -0.35
N GLY A 362 -8.27 -12.56 -0.59
CA GLY A 362 -7.25 -12.85 0.41
C GLY A 362 -7.22 -14.31 0.88
N PRO A 363 -6.50 -14.60 1.97
CA PRO A 363 -6.50 -15.93 2.59
C PRO A 363 -7.88 -16.27 3.19
N THR A 364 -8.18 -17.56 3.32
CA THR A 364 -9.37 -18.01 4.06
C THR A 364 -9.21 -17.63 5.53
N PRO A 365 -10.26 -17.12 6.21
CA PRO A 365 -10.17 -16.73 7.61
C PRO A 365 -9.96 -17.97 8.49
N GLU A 366 -8.99 -17.90 9.39
CA GLU A 366 -8.74 -18.90 10.42
C GLU A 366 -8.88 -18.27 11.82
N ASN A 367 -8.72 -19.07 12.87
CA ASN A 367 -8.84 -18.62 14.27
C ASN A 367 -7.85 -17.50 14.64
N GLN A 368 -6.78 -17.33 13.87
CA GLN A 368 -5.91 -16.15 13.90
C GLN A 368 -5.56 -15.73 12.48
N PRO A 369 -5.38 -14.43 12.21
CA PRO A 369 -4.82 -13.96 10.95
C PRO A 369 -3.40 -14.46 10.73
N VAL A 370 -3.02 -14.67 9.47
CA VAL A 370 -1.67 -15.05 9.09
C VAL A 370 -0.75 -13.82 9.01
N ASP A 371 0.54 -14.05 9.20
CA ASP A 371 1.56 -13.04 8.93
C ASP A 371 1.83 -12.96 7.43
N ILE A 372 2.03 -11.74 6.93
CA ILE A 372 2.14 -11.44 5.52
C ILE A 372 3.35 -10.56 5.25
N LYS A 373 4.09 -10.88 4.19
CA LYS A 373 5.14 -10.02 3.63
C LYS A 373 4.70 -9.41 2.31
N THR A 374 5.23 -8.24 2.00
CA THR A 374 4.97 -7.49 0.75
C THR A 374 6.29 -7.04 0.14
N SER A 375 6.37 -6.90 -1.19
CA SER A 375 7.63 -6.44 -1.84
C SER A 375 8.06 -5.06 -1.34
N ILE A 376 7.15 -4.08 -1.29
CA ILE A 376 7.47 -2.72 -0.80
C ILE A 376 8.01 -2.73 0.64
N SER A 377 7.41 -3.51 1.55
CA SER A 377 7.78 -3.44 2.97
C SER A 377 8.94 -4.37 3.35
N HIS A 378 9.14 -5.46 2.61
CA HIS A 378 10.14 -6.51 2.93
C HIS A 378 11.21 -6.68 1.84
N GLN A 379 11.18 -5.86 0.79
CA GLN A 379 12.10 -5.91 -0.34
C GLN A 379 12.09 -7.25 -1.11
N LEU A 380 10.93 -7.92 -1.18
CA LEU A 380 10.79 -9.18 -1.94
C LEU A 380 11.16 -8.94 -3.41
N GLY A 381 11.78 -9.95 -4.04
CA GLY A 381 12.28 -9.85 -5.42
C GLY A 381 13.70 -9.29 -5.54
N THR A 382 14.35 -8.90 -4.43
CA THR A 382 15.75 -8.47 -4.42
C THR A 382 16.72 -9.60 -4.08
N ILE A 383 17.95 -9.49 -4.57
CA ILE A 383 19.05 -10.40 -4.22
C ILE A 383 19.39 -10.21 -2.74
N GLY A 384 19.47 -11.31 -1.99
CA GLY A 384 19.82 -11.29 -0.57
C GLY A 384 18.70 -10.86 0.39
N VAL A 385 17.44 -10.76 -0.10
CA VAL A 385 16.29 -10.42 0.76
C VAL A 385 16.13 -11.38 1.94
N ASN A 386 15.77 -10.84 3.11
CA ASN A 386 15.49 -11.64 4.29
C ASN A 386 14.14 -12.37 4.20
N LYS A 387 14.19 -13.69 4.04
CA LYS A 387 13.01 -14.55 3.91
C LYS A 387 12.50 -15.09 5.25
N SER A 388 13.20 -14.89 6.37
CA SER A 388 12.82 -15.40 7.70
C SER A 388 11.38 -15.03 8.09
N ALA A 389 10.64 -15.96 8.66
CA ALA A 389 9.24 -15.75 9.07
C ALA A 389 9.05 -14.53 10.00
N THR A 390 10.06 -14.24 10.82
CA THR A 390 10.03 -13.17 11.83
C THR A 390 10.61 -11.84 11.35
N ALA A 391 11.04 -11.76 10.10
CA ALA A 391 11.64 -10.54 9.56
C ALA A 391 10.64 -9.37 9.61
N MET A 392 11.10 -8.25 10.16
CA MET A 392 10.36 -6.99 10.20
C MET A 392 10.08 -6.42 8.80
N PRO A 393 9.00 -5.66 8.61
CA PRO A 393 7.95 -5.32 9.60
C PRO A 393 6.83 -6.38 9.73
N HIS A 394 6.20 -6.47 10.90
CA HIS A 394 5.13 -7.45 11.14
C HIS A 394 3.76 -6.93 10.67
N VAL A 395 3.21 -7.57 9.64
CA VAL A 395 1.90 -7.27 9.04
C VAL A 395 1.02 -8.52 9.07
N LYS A 396 -0.25 -8.37 9.47
CA LYS A 396 -1.23 -9.46 9.57
C LYS A 396 -2.38 -9.31 8.58
N ALA A 397 -2.90 -10.42 8.06
CA ALA A 397 -4.17 -10.46 7.31
C ALA A 397 -4.75 -11.90 7.23
N PRO A 398 -6.02 -12.07 6.81
CA PRO A 398 -7.03 -11.02 6.67
C PRO A 398 -7.57 -10.61 8.05
N VAL A 399 -7.82 -9.31 8.23
CA VAL A 399 -8.61 -8.79 9.36
C VAL A 399 -9.83 -8.07 8.81
N PHE A 400 -11.04 -8.52 9.18
CA PHE A 400 -12.29 -7.98 8.65
C PHE A 400 -12.74 -6.74 9.40
N LEU A 401 -12.44 -5.57 8.82
CA LEU A 401 -12.74 -4.25 9.37
C LEU A 401 -13.73 -3.50 8.50
N THR A 402 -14.38 -2.50 9.08
CA THR A 402 -15.23 -1.55 8.34
C THR A 402 -14.33 -0.61 7.54
N GLY A 403 -14.46 -0.64 6.22
CA GLY A 403 -13.73 0.22 5.29
C GLY A 403 -14.32 1.63 5.21
N HIS A 404 -13.70 2.46 4.37
CA HIS A 404 -14.10 3.86 4.13
C HIS A 404 -15.52 4.03 3.57
N ASP A 405 -16.08 2.99 2.95
CA ASP A 405 -17.41 2.92 2.36
C ASP A 405 -18.47 2.43 3.37
N GLY A 406 -18.07 2.19 4.62
CA GLY A 406 -18.94 1.66 5.67
C GLY A 406 -19.20 0.15 5.57
N LYS A 407 -18.57 -0.55 4.62
CA LYS A 407 -18.72 -2.00 4.43
C LYS A 407 -17.57 -2.75 5.08
N ILE A 408 -17.82 -3.98 5.50
CA ILE A 408 -16.79 -4.88 6.02
C ILE A 408 -15.99 -5.43 4.83
N ALA A 409 -14.67 -5.34 4.92
CA ALA A 409 -13.72 -5.85 3.94
C ALA A 409 -12.52 -6.50 4.66
N PRO A 410 -11.80 -7.43 4.02
CA PRO A 410 -10.54 -7.91 4.56
C PRO A 410 -9.49 -6.81 4.42
N HIS A 411 -8.68 -6.63 5.45
CA HIS A 411 -7.59 -5.66 5.50
C HIS A 411 -6.28 -6.35 5.87
N LYS A 412 -5.17 -5.80 5.38
CA LYS A 412 -3.87 -5.95 6.01
C LYS A 412 -3.79 -4.95 7.17
N ILE A 413 -3.15 -5.34 8.26
CA ILE A 413 -3.04 -4.50 9.47
C ILE A 413 -1.64 -4.59 10.06
N MET A 414 -1.15 -3.48 10.61
CA MET A 414 0.07 -3.44 11.41
C MET A 414 -0.13 -2.58 12.65
N TRP A 415 0.59 -2.90 13.72
CA TRP A 415 0.65 -2.07 14.92
C TRP A 415 1.94 -1.26 14.88
N PRO A 416 1.87 0.08 15.03
CA PRO A 416 3.08 0.86 15.12
C PRO A 416 3.83 0.51 16.41
N SER A 417 5.15 0.58 16.34
CA SER A 417 6.02 0.45 17.49
C SER A 417 7.16 1.44 17.37
N PHE A 418 7.33 2.34 18.35
CA PHE A 418 8.32 3.40 18.31
C PHE A 418 8.50 4.04 19.69
N TRP A 419 9.56 4.80 19.85
CA TRP A 419 9.94 5.43 21.11
C TRP A 419 9.56 6.90 21.07
N ILE A 420 9.13 7.41 22.21
CA ILE A 420 8.61 8.75 22.33
C ILE A 420 9.16 9.44 23.57
N ASP A 421 9.12 10.76 23.53
CA ASP A 421 9.09 11.61 24.70
C ASP A 421 7.74 12.31 24.78
N LEU A 422 7.18 12.35 25.98
CA LEU A 422 5.88 12.96 26.25
C LEU A 422 6.10 14.34 26.87
N HIS A 423 5.88 15.38 26.08
CA HIS A 423 5.97 16.77 26.50
C HIS A 423 4.57 17.36 26.70
N ASP A 424 4.13 17.56 27.95
CA ASP A 424 2.82 18.16 28.27
C ASP A 424 1.62 17.53 27.52
N GLY A 425 1.73 16.23 27.17
CA GLY A 425 0.71 15.49 26.42
C GLY A 425 0.91 15.44 24.90
N GLU A 426 1.87 16.18 24.36
CA GLU A 426 2.37 16.06 22.99
C GLU A 426 3.40 14.92 22.89
N ILE A 427 3.48 14.30 21.71
CA ILE A 427 4.33 13.14 21.44
C ILE A 427 5.46 13.59 20.52
N ASP A 428 6.68 13.60 21.04
CA ASP A 428 7.89 13.75 20.25
C ASP A 428 8.51 12.39 19.98
N ILE A 429 8.81 12.07 18.73
CA ILE A 429 9.31 10.75 18.37
C ILE A 429 10.82 10.71 18.49
N LEU A 430 11.32 9.74 19.27
CA LEU A 430 12.74 9.56 19.44
C LEU A 430 13.34 8.86 18.19
N PRO A 431 14.46 9.36 17.63
CA PRO A 431 15.10 8.73 16.49
C PRO A 431 15.55 7.30 16.80
N ALA A 432 15.21 6.36 15.91
CA ALA A 432 15.51 4.95 16.10
C ALA A 432 17.01 4.66 16.24
N GLU A 433 17.88 5.44 15.59
CA GLU A 433 19.33 5.30 15.69
C GLU A 433 19.86 5.60 17.11
N SER A 434 19.35 6.66 17.73
CA SER A 434 19.68 7.04 19.10
C SER A 434 19.26 5.93 20.07
N VAL A 435 18.04 5.40 19.88
CA VAL A 435 17.51 4.31 20.71
C VAL A 435 18.27 3.00 20.50
N ARG A 436 18.60 2.66 19.25
CA ARG A 436 19.39 1.47 18.90
C ARG A 436 20.68 1.41 19.70
N THR A 437 21.38 2.54 19.83
CA THR A 437 22.62 2.62 20.61
C THR A 437 22.40 2.24 22.08
N VAL A 438 21.31 2.74 22.68
CA VAL A 438 20.95 2.38 24.07
C VAL A 438 20.58 0.91 24.17
N VAL A 439 19.69 0.40 23.31
CA VAL A 439 19.24 -0.99 23.36
C VAL A 439 20.42 -1.96 23.21
N ILE A 440 21.35 -1.69 22.29
CA ILE A 440 22.55 -2.53 22.10
C ILE A 440 23.46 -2.47 23.34
N SER A 441 23.57 -1.32 24.00
CA SER A 441 24.41 -1.18 25.21
C SER A 441 23.82 -1.86 26.45
N LYS A 442 22.49 -1.98 26.53
CA LYS A 442 21.77 -2.48 27.71
C LYS A 442 21.27 -3.91 27.57
N SER A 443 21.13 -4.41 26.35
CA SER A 443 20.62 -5.75 26.08
C SER A 443 21.72 -6.69 25.59
N THR A 444 21.49 -7.99 25.78
CA THR A 444 22.29 -9.05 25.15
C THR A 444 21.75 -9.44 23.77
N PHE A 445 20.74 -8.73 23.27
CA PHE A 445 20.09 -9.05 22.01
C PHE A 445 21.10 -8.93 20.86
N ARG A 446 21.27 -10.04 20.14
CA ARG A 446 22.02 -10.11 18.89
C ARG A 446 21.23 -11.02 17.95
N ASP A 447 20.97 -10.54 16.74
CA ASP A 447 20.39 -11.38 15.70
C ASP A 447 21.48 -12.27 15.08
N THR A 448 21.89 -13.29 15.84
CA THR A 448 22.94 -14.23 15.43
C THR A 448 22.52 -15.09 14.24
N LEU A 449 21.22 -15.19 13.97
CA LEU A 449 20.66 -15.98 12.88
C LEU A 449 20.37 -15.15 11.62
N GLY A 450 20.55 -13.82 11.67
CA GLY A 450 20.19 -12.92 10.56
C GLY A 450 18.70 -12.98 10.21
N THR A 451 17.85 -13.28 11.19
CA THR A 451 16.41 -13.47 11.02
C THR A 451 15.65 -12.18 10.77
N GLY A 452 16.24 -11.02 11.07
CA GLY A 452 15.56 -9.73 10.95
C GLY A 452 14.45 -9.53 12.00
N ASP A 453 14.40 -10.36 13.05
CA ASP A 453 13.44 -10.24 14.15
C ASP A 453 13.88 -9.15 15.14
N TRP A 454 12.95 -8.58 15.90
CA TRP A 454 13.24 -7.55 16.90
C TRP A 454 13.70 -8.13 18.26
N PRO A 455 14.30 -7.30 19.14
CA PRO A 455 14.54 -7.67 20.52
C PRO A 455 13.27 -8.07 21.26
N GLN A 456 13.44 -8.90 22.29
CA GLN A 456 12.40 -9.18 23.27
C GLN A 456 12.69 -8.39 24.54
N PHE A 457 11.81 -7.46 24.90
CA PHE A 457 11.96 -6.66 26.10
C PHE A 457 11.19 -7.32 27.25
N SER A 458 11.91 -7.86 28.23
CA SER A 458 11.33 -8.08 29.57
C SER A 458 10.99 -6.74 30.19
N ASP A 459 10.05 -6.72 31.15
CA ASP A 459 9.65 -5.48 31.84
C ASP A 459 10.84 -4.76 32.46
N SER A 460 11.75 -5.52 33.07
CA SER A 460 13.00 -4.99 33.64
C SER A 460 13.94 -4.38 32.59
N LEU A 461 14.13 -5.05 31.45
CA LEU A 461 14.99 -4.53 30.38
C LEU A 461 14.38 -3.26 29.77
N LEU A 462 13.06 -3.26 29.55
CA LEU A 462 12.36 -2.09 29.01
C LEU A 462 12.49 -0.90 29.96
N ALA A 463 12.28 -1.10 31.26
CA ALA A 463 12.46 -0.06 32.27
C ALA A 463 13.86 0.55 32.25
N VAL A 464 14.91 -0.29 32.19
CA VAL A 464 16.31 0.15 32.10
C VAL A 464 16.58 0.95 30.83
N VAL A 465 16.01 0.55 29.69
CA VAL A 465 16.18 1.28 28.42
C VAL A 465 15.47 2.64 28.48
N LEU A 466 14.24 2.70 28.99
CA LEU A 466 13.48 3.94 29.17
C LEU A 466 14.21 4.93 30.09
N ASP A 467 14.71 4.46 31.24
CA ASP A 467 15.49 5.27 32.17
C ASP A 467 16.82 5.75 31.56
N SER A 468 17.52 4.86 30.85
CA SER A 468 18.77 5.24 30.16
C SER A 468 18.54 6.29 29.08
N LEU A 469 17.42 6.22 28.36
CA LEU A 469 17.02 7.26 27.41
C LEU A 469 16.69 8.57 28.14
N ALA A 470 15.95 8.54 29.25
CA ALA A 470 15.67 9.75 30.02
C ALA A 470 16.96 10.43 30.52
N GLN A 471 17.96 9.65 30.93
CA GLN A 471 19.24 10.18 31.43
C GLN A 471 20.15 10.74 30.33
N GLN A 472 19.98 10.33 29.07
CA GLN A 472 20.79 10.84 27.96
C GLN A 472 20.52 12.31 27.62
N ASP A 473 19.32 12.79 27.96
CA ASP A 473 18.90 14.14 27.66
C ASP A 473 17.98 14.64 28.77
N THR A 474 18.50 15.51 29.62
CA THR A 474 17.78 16.04 30.79
C THR A 474 16.66 17.00 30.41
N THR A 475 16.49 17.33 29.13
CA THR A 475 15.33 18.09 28.65
C THR A 475 14.10 17.21 28.51
N ARG A 476 14.28 15.88 28.46
CA ARG A 476 13.19 14.92 28.30
C ARG A 476 12.26 14.92 29.49
N GLN A 477 10.95 14.92 29.23
CA GLN A 477 9.95 14.95 30.30
C GLN A 477 9.53 13.55 30.72
N GLN A 478 9.07 12.72 29.79
CA GLN A 478 8.64 11.36 30.08
C GLN A 478 8.83 10.47 28.85
N VAL A 479 9.90 9.68 28.88
CA VAL A 479 10.19 8.71 27.84
C VAL A 479 9.21 7.55 27.88
N GLY A 480 8.71 7.16 26.71
CA GLY A 480 7.79 6.05 26.54
C GLY A 480 8.13 5.19 25.32
N TYR A 481 7.56 3.99 25.31
CA TYR A 481 7.60 3.08 24.16
C TYR A 481 6.17 2.72 23.76
N ILE A 482 5.83 2.95 22.49
CA ILE A 482 4.59 2.50 21.89
C ILE A 482 4.83 1.11 21.31
N SER A 483 4.00 0.12 21.66
CA SER A 483 4.02 -1.21 21.05
C SER A 483 2.72 -1.98 21.32
N GLY A 484 2.26 -2.80 20.38
CA GLY A 484 1.09 -3.68 20.56
C GLY A 484 -0.21 -2.97 20.95
N GLY A 485 -0.37 -1.68 20.64
CA GLY A 485 -1.54 -0.88 21.04
C GLY A 485 -1.43 -0.16 22.39
N MET A 486 -0.29 -0.26 23.06
CA MET A 486 -0.05 0.27 24.39
C MET A 486 1.12 1.27 24.38
N LEU A 487 1.10 2.20 25.33
CA LEU A 487 2.22 3.02 25.75
C LEU A 487 2.80 2.43 27.05
N TYR A 488 4.11 2.20 27.05
CA TYR A 488 4.87 1.74 28.19
C TYR A 488 5.76 2.87 28.70
N THR A 489 5.69 3.18 29.99
CA THR A 489 6.57 4.15 30.67
C THR A 489 7.25 3.49 31.86
N ALA A 490 8.44 3.95 32.24
CA ALA A 490 9.12 3.45 33.42
C ALA A 490 8.37 3.87 34.68
N LYS A 491 8.18 2.94 35.62
CA LYS A 491 7.70 3.23 36.98
C LYS A 491 8.87 3.39 37.95
N ASN A 492 9.89 2.55 37.75
CA ASN A 492 11.18 2.50 38.42
C ASN A 492 12.12 1.66 37.52
N ASP A 493 13.35 1.42 37.97
CA ASP A 493 14.41 0.74 37.22
C ASP A 493 14.11 -0.73 36.83
N SER A 494 12.99 -1.29 37.26
CA SER A 494 12.63 -2.70 37.01
C SER A 494 11.17 -2.94 36.60
N GLU A 495 10.29 -1.95 36.75
CA GLU A 495 8.86 -2.04 36.49
C GLU A 495 8.41 -1.01 35.45
N ILE A 496 7.48 -1.43 34.59
CA ILE A 496 6.82 -0.57 33.61
C ILE A 496 5.33 -0.39 33.93
N VAL A 497 4.76 0.73 33.52
CA VAL A 497 3.31 0.94 33.46
C VAL A 497 2.88 0.87 32.01
N ALA A 498 1.81 0.13 31.73
CA ALA A 498 1.21 0.03 30.40
C ALA A 498 -0.16 0.73 30.39
N GLN A 499 -0.39 1.62 29.43
CA GLN A 499 -1.69 2.27 29.22
C GLN A 499 -2.07 2.29 27.73
N LYS A 500 -3.36 2.30 27.42
CA LYS A 500 -3.80 2.43 26.02
C LYS A 500 -3.43 3.82 25.50
N SER A 501 -2.86 3.88 24.31
CA SER A 501 -2.51 5.15 23.65
C SER A 501 -3.14 5.23 22.26
N PRO A 502 -3.72 6.39 21.87
CA PRO A 502 -4.15 6.62 20.49
C PRO A 502 -3.02 6.41 19.46
N ALA A 503 -1.77 6.72 19.83
CA ALA A 503 -0.60 6.52 18.97
C ALA A 503 -0.26 5.04 18.72
N GLY A 504 -0.75 4.13 19.57
CA GLY A 504 -0.61 2.69 19.40
C GLY A 504 -1.68 2.06 18.51
N LYS A 505 -2.68 2.83 18.04
CA LYS A 505 -3.76 2.27 17.20
C LYS A 505 -3.16 1.65 15.93
N PRO A 506 -3.65 0.47 15.52
CA PRO A 506 -3.14 -0.15 14.31
C PRO A 506 -3.52 0.64 13.06
N TYR A 507 -2.64 0.61 12.06
CA TYR A 507 -2.92 1.08 10.72
C TYR A 507 -3.40 -0.10 9.85
N ALA A 508 -4.49 0.11 9.11
CA ALA A 508 -5.09 -0.91 8.26
C ALA A 508 -5.34 -0.38 6.85
N TRP A 509 -5.16 -1.25 5.85
CA TRP A 509 -5.47 -0.94 4.46
C TRP A 509 -6.13 -2.12 3.76
N PRO A 510 -7.00 -1.88 2.76
CA PRO A 510 -7.81 -2.93 2.16
C PRO A 510 -6.98 -4.02 1.46
N LEU A 511 -7.47 -5.25 1.55
CA LEU A 511 -7.02 -6.41 0.78
C LEU A 511 -8.09 -6.72 -0.28
N ALA A 512 -7.74 -6.63 -1.56
CA ALA A 512 -8.66 -6.82 -2.68
C ALA A 512 -8.06 -7.65 -3.82
N HIS A 513 -7.07 -8.49 -3.51
CA HIS A 513 -6.35 -9.36 -4.45
C HIS A 513 -6.42 -10.81 -3.97
N ASP A 514 -5.85 -11.71 -4.77
CA ASP A 514 -5.97 -13.15 -4.59
C ASP A 514 -7.45 -13.53 -4.58
N VAL A 515 -8.17 -13.01 -5.59
CA VAL A 515 -9.62 -13.18 -5.71
C VAL A 515 -9.92 -14.62 -6.05
N ARG A 516 -10.64 -15.28 -5.15
CA ARG A 516 -11.01 -16.69 -5.26
C ARG A 516 -12.32 -16.86 -6.05
N PRO A 517 -12.47 -17.98 -6.78
CA PRO A 517 -13.70 -18.30 -7.49
C PRO A 517 -14.88 -18.53 -6.53
N ALA A 518 -16.11 -18.45 -7.04
CA ALA A 518 -17.34 -18.63 -6.25
C ALA A 518 -17.40 -19.96 -5.47
N ARG A 519 -16.78 -21.03 -5.97
CA ARG A 519 -16.73 -22.32 -5.25
C ARG A 519 -15.86 -22.29 -3.98
N LEU A 520 -15.03 -21.27 -3.80
CA LEU A 520 -14.15 -21.08 -2.64
C LEU A 520 -14.53 -19.86 -1.80
N SER A 521 -15.56 -19.10 -2.18
CA SER A 521 -16.00 -17.93 -1.41
C SER A 521 -16.60 -18.30 -0.07
N LEU A 522 -16.51 -17.38 0.90
CA LEU A 522 -17.20 -17.56 2.18
C LEU A 522 -18.71 -17.62 1.97
N GLY A 523 -19.36 -18.52 2.69
CA GLY A 523 -20.80 -18.79 2.58
C GLY A 523 -21.12 -19.98 1.66
N THR A 524 -20.15 -20.49 0.89
CA THR A 524 -20.36 -21.65 0.01
C THR A 524 -20.63 -22.94 0.80
N ASN A 525 -20.11 -23.06 2.03
CA ASN A 525 -20.46 -24.19 2.91
C ASN A 525 -21.70 -23.92 3.77
N GLY A 526 -22.37 -22.78 3.57
CA GLY A 526 -23.56 -22.35 4.31
C GLY A 526 -23.31 -21.13 5.18
N CYS A 527 -24.35 -20.71 5.91
CA CYS A 527 -24.32 -19.51 6.75
C CYS A 527 -23.28 -19.58 7.88
N ASP A 528 -22.88 -20.79 8.28
CA ASP A 528 -22.01 -21.03 9.43
C ASP A 528 -20.57 -20.55 9.21
N ASP A 529 -20.12 -20.42 7.95
CA ASP A 529 -18.81 -19.83 7.60
C ASP A 529 -18.60 -18.44 8.24
N CYS A 530 -19.69 -17.69 8.48
CA CYS A 530 -19.63 -16.36 9.06
C CYS A 530 -20.54 -16.17 10.29
N HIS A 531 -21.58 -16.98 10.45
CA HIS A 531 -22.55 -16.83 11.54
C HIS A 531 -22.39 -17.88 12.65
N ALA A 532 -21.55 -18.91 12.47
CA ALA A 532 -21.27 -19.84 13.55
C ALA A 532 -20.73 -19.09 14.78
N HIS A 533 -21.06 -19.61 15.96
CA HIS A 533 -20.67 -19.01 17.24
C HIS A 533 -19.14 -18.91 17.42
N ASP A 534 -18.37 -19.65 16.64
CA ASP A 534 -16.92 -19.75 16.62
C ASP A 534 -16.34 -19.42 15.24
N SER A 535 -17.11 -18.79 14.35
CA SER A 535 -16.63 -18.42 13.01
C SER A 535 -15.40 -17.52 13.07
N ALA A 536 -14.37 -17.88 12.31
CA ALA A 536 -13.16 -17.08 12.17
C ALA A 536 -13.44 -15.67 11.62
N PHE A 537 -14.41 -15.53 10.72
CA PHE A 537 -14.80 -14.25 10.14
C PHE A 537 -15.22 -13.20 11.20
N ALA A 538 -15.94 -13.62 12.24
CA ALA A 538 -16.42 -12.72 13.29
C ALA A 538 -15.54 -12.74 14.54
N PHE A 539 -15.02 -13.91 14.92
CA PHE A 539 -14.47 -14.14 16.25
C PHE A 539 -12.98 -14.52 16.28
N ALA A 540 -12.25 -14.47 15.15
CA ALA A 540 -10.82 -14.76 15.22
C ALA A 540 -10.12 -13.82 16.20
N SER A 541 -9.09 -14.36 16.85
CA SER A 541 -8.25 -13.62 17.78
C SER A 541 -7.05 -13.07 17.04
N VAL A 542 -6.86 -11.77 17.14
CA VAL A 542 -5.75 -11.07 16.51
C VAL A 542 -4.74 -10.72 17.60
N SER A 543 -3.52 -11.25 17.50
CA SER A 543 -2.43 -10.90 18.40
C SER A 543 -1.68 -9.69 17.85
N PRO A 544 -1.69 -8.51 18.50
CA PRO A 544 -0.86 -7.38 18.12
C PRO A 544 0.63 -7.76 18.25
N PRO A 545 1.44 -7.60 17.19
CA PRO A 545 2.88 -7.72 17.31
C PRO A 545 3.42 -6.75 18.37
N THR A 546 4.28 -7.24 19.26
CA THR A 546 4.95 -6.43 20.29
C THR A 546 6.30 -7.03 20.67
N ALA A 547 7.27 -6.15 20.92
CA ALA A 547 8.55 -6.50 21.49
C ALA A 547 8.48 -6.74 23.01
N VAL A 548 7.43 -6.24 23.68
CA VAL A 548 7.27 -6.35 25.14
C VAL A 548 6.73 -7.72 25.53
N VAL A 549 7.54 -8.51 26.25
CA VAL A 549 7.26 -9.92 26.55
C VAL A 549 5.98 -10.11 27.36
N SER A 550 5.76 -9.28 28.39
CA SER A 550 4.56 -9.35 29.25
C SER A 550 3.26 -9.03 28.51
N ALA A 551 3.34 -8.39 27.34
CA ALA A 551 2.19 -8.06 26.50
C ALA A 551 1.95 -9.07 25.37
N ARG A 552 2.84 -10.05 25.18
CA ARG A 552 2.64 -11.12 24.20
C ARG A 552 1.45 -11.98 24.61
N GLY A 553 0.65 -12.37 23.62
CA GLY A 553 -0.58 -13.13 23.87
C GLY A 553 -1.77 -12.27 24.29
N ASN A 554 -1.64 -10.94 24.36
CA ASN A 554 -2.80 -10.05 24.43
C ASN A 554 -3.61 -10.18 23.14
N LEU A 555 -4.69 -10.94 23.18
CA LEU A 555 -5.57 -11.18 22.03
C LEU A 555 -6.63 -10.09 21.94
N GLN A 556 -6.80 -9.52 20.75
CA GLN A 556 -7.92 -8.65 20.41
C GLN A 556 -8.89 -9.43 19.52
N SER A 557 -10.16 -9.48 19.91
CA SER A 557 -11.17 -10.11 19.04
C SER A 557 -11.40 -9.25 17.80
N MET A 558 -11.70 -9.91 16.67
CA MET A 558 -11.98 -9.20 15.43
C MET A 558 -13.19 -8.26 15.53
N THR A 559 -14.20 -8.63 16.32
CA THR A 559 -15.32 -7.73 16.66
C THR A 559 -14.86 -6.45 17.36
N ALA A 560 -13.92 -6.55 18.30
CA ALA A 560 -13.41 -5.38 19.03
C ALA A 560 -12.63 -4.45 18.11
N LEU A 561 -11.82 -5.00 17.20
CA LEU A 561 -11.12 -4.23 16.17
C LEU A 561 -12.07 -3.54 15.19
N ARG A 562 -13.24 -4.13 14.91
CA ARG A 562 -14.31 -3.53 14.10
C ARG A 562 -15.08 -2.42 14.85
N GLY A 563 -14.88 -2.29 16.16
CA GLY A 563 -15.68 -1.39 17.01
C GLY A 563 -17.08 -1.92 17.34
N ALA A 564 -17.32 -3.22 17.17
CA ALA A 564 -18.60 -3.87 17.48
C ALA A 564 -18.54 -4.58 18.84
N ALA A 565 -19.66 -4.60 19.56
CA ALA A 565 -19.74 -5.30 20.84
C ALA A 565 -19.75 -6.83 20.61
N HIS A 566 -18.78 -7.53 21.20
CA HIS A 566 -18.62 -8.98 21.03
C HIS A 566 -19.87 -9.76 21.42
N TRP A 567 -20.60 -9.32 22.45
CA TRP A 567 -21.82 -9.98 22.92
C TRP A 567 -22.98 -9.85 21.93
N GLU A 568 -23.09 -8.75 21.17
CA GLU A 568 -24.13 -8.56 20.15
C GLU A 568 -23.93 -9.55 19.00
N ALA A 569 -22.67 -9.68 18.54
CA ALA A 569 -22.32 -10.66 17.51
C ALA A 569 -22.59 -12.10 17.99
N LYS A 570 -22.25 -12.44 19.24
CA LYS A 570 -22.56 -13.75 19.82
C LYS A 570 -24.05 -14.00 19.93
N LEU A 571 -24.84 -13.02 20.39
CA LEU A 571 -26.30 -13.14 20.48
C LEU A 571 -26.92 -13.38 19.09
N PHE A 572 -26.42 -12.67 18.08
CA PHE A 572 -26.85 -12.87 16.70
C PHE A 572 -26.47 -14.27 16.19
N SER A 573 -25.26 -14.77 16.45
CA SER A 573 -24.87 -16.14 16.13
C SER A 573 -25.77 -17.20 16.78
N LEU A 574 -26.25 -16.97 18.01
CA LEU A 574 -27.20 -17.88 18.67
C LEU A 574 -28.52 -18.01 17.91
N ALA A 575 -28.97 -16.95 17.20
CA ALA A 575 -30.16 -17.03 16.37
C ALA A 575 -30.01 -18.06 15.23
N PHE A 576 -28.78 -18.28 14.74
CA PHE A 576 -28.48 -19.32 13.75
C PHE A 576 -28.38 -20.70 14.39
N TYR A 577 -27.79 -20.80 15.57
CA TYR A 577 -27.71 -22.04 16.35
C TYR A 577 -29.12 -22.60 16.69
N PHE A 578 -30.05 -21.74 17.12
CA PHE A 578 -31.42 -22.13 17.44
C PHE A 578 -32.38 -22.15 16.23
N ARG A 579 -31.91 -21.76 15.04
CA ARG A 579 -32.74 -21.70 13.83
C ARG A 579 -33.40 -23.04 13.48
N PRO A 580 -32.73 -24.21 13.58
CA PRO A 580 -33.38 -25.48 13.31
C PRO A 580 -34.55 -25.75 14.26
N LEU A 581 -34.37 -25.46 15.56
CA LEU A 581 -35.43 -25.61 16.56
C LEU A 581 -36.62 -24.70 16.26
N LEU A 582 -36.36 -23.44 15.90
CA LEU A 582 -37.40 -22.48 15.51
C LEU A 582 -38.16 -22.96 14.27
N LYS A 583 -37.48 -23.52 13.26
CA LYS A 583 -38.14 -24.10 12.08
C LYS A 583 -39.06 -25.25 12.46
N VAL A 584 -38.59 -26.17 13.32
CA VAL A 584 -39.41 -27.29 13.81
C VAL A 584 -40.63 -26.78 14.57
N LEU A 585 -40.46 -25.78 15.45
CA LEU A 585 -41.56 -25.17 16.19
C LEU A 585 -42.58 -24.51 15.25
N ILE A 586 -42.13 -23.75 14.25
CA ILE A 586 -43.03 -23.14 13.24
C ILE A 586 -43.79 -24.21 12.48
N VAL A 587 -43.16 -25.32 12.09
CA VAL A 587 -43.84 -26.43 11.41
C VAL A 587 -44.89 -27.06 12.33
N ILE A 588 -44.55 -27.33 13.59
CA ILE A 588 -45.50 -27.88 14.58
C ILE A 588 -46.71 -26.94 14.74
N VAL A 589 -46.47 -25.65 14.94
CA VAL A 589 -47.53 -24.64 15.07
C VAL A 589 -48.38 -24.57 13.80
N THR A 590 -47.76 -24.61 12.62
CA THR A 590 -48.47 -24.59 11.34
C THR A 590 -49.34 -25.82 11.17
N VAL A 591 -48.83 -27.02 11.50
CA VAL A 591 -49.61 -28.27 11.46
C VAL A 591 -50.80 -28.21 12.42
N ILE A 592 -50.61 -27.70 13.63
CA ILE A 592 -51.71 -27.52 14.60
C ILE A 592 -52.75 -26.55 14.05
N LEU A 593 -52.34 -25.40 13.50
CA LEU A 593 -53.25 -24.41 12.91
C LEU A 593 -54.03 -25.00 11.72
N VAL A 594 -53.36 -25.74 10.83
CA VAL A 594 -54.02 -26.43 9.70
C VAL A 594 -55.02 -27.47 10.22
N ALA A 595 -54.66 -28.25 11.23
CA ALA A 595 -55.58 -29.23 11.83
C ALA A 595 -56.81 -28.55 12.45
N ILE A 596 -56.64 -27.42 13.13
CA ILE A 596 -57.75 -26.62 13.68
C ILE A 596 -58.65 -26.12 12.54
N VAL A 597 -58.08 -25.53 11.49
CA VAL A 597 -58.84 -25.03 10.33
C VAL A 597 -59.63 -26.16 9.65
N LEU A 598 -59.00 -27.32 9.43
CA LEU A 598 -59.66 -28.49 8.87
C LEU A 598 -60.80 -28.99 9.77
N LEU A 599 -60.61 -29.05 11.09
CA LEU A 599 -61.63 -29.48 12.03
C LEU A 599 -62.85 -28.56 12.00
N TYR A 600 -62.65 -27.23 11.97
CA TYR A 600 -63.75 -26.28 11.83
C TYR A 600 -64.41 -26.34 10.46
N ALA A 601 -63.65 -26.57 9.38
CA ALA A 601 -64.20 -26.77 8.04
C ALA A 601 -65.10 -28.02 7.98
N PHE A 602 -64.66 -29.14 8.55
CA PHE A 602 -65.47 -30.36 8.63
C PHE A 602 -66.71 -30.19 9.52
N LYS A 603 -66.61 -29.48 10.64
CA LYS A 603 -67.79 -29.13 11.45
C LYS A 603 -68.79 -28.27 10.65
N GLY A 604 -68.31 -27.26 9.92
CA GLY A 604 -69.15 -26.45 9.05
C GLY A 604 -69.83 -27.29 7.95
N LEU A 605 -69.08 -28.19 7.31
CA LEU A 605 -69.61 -29.10 6.29
C LEU A 605 -70.69 -30.02 6.87
N ALA A 606 -70.47 -30.58 8.07
CA ALA A 606 -71.44 -31.42 8.77
C ALA A 606 -72.74 -30.67 9.08
N THR A 607 -72.65 -29.41 9.53
CA THR A 607 -73.83 -28.57 9.77
C THR A 607 -74.59 -28.27 8.47
N ILE A 608 -73.89 -28.04 7.37
CA ILE A 608 -74.51 -27.81 6.06
C ILE A 608 -75.21 -29.07 5.56
N THR A 609 -74.57 -30.23 5.65
CA THR A 609 -75.15 -31.50 5.20
C THR A 609 -76.34 -31.93 6.06
N GLN A 610 -76.31 -31.69 7.37
CA GLN A 610 -77.47 -31.92 8.25
C GLN A 610 -78.65 -31.02 7.86
N ASN A 611 -78.43 -29.72 7.67
CA ASN A 611 -79.50 -28.80 7.24
C ASN A 611 -80.06 -29.12 5.84
N LEU A 612 -79.25 -29.71 4.95
CA LEU A 612 -79.71 -30.15 3.64
C LEU A 612 -80.48 -31.48 3.70
N ALA A 613 -80.24 -32.33 4.70
CA ALA A 613 -80.95 -33.59 4.89
C ALA A 613 -82.29 -33.44 5.63
N GLU A 614 -82.48 -32.33 6.36
CA GLU A 614 -83.74 -31.98 7.04
C GLU A 614 -84.75 -31.22 6.14
N LYS A 615 -84.37 -30.90 4.90
CA LYS A 615 -85.27 -30.44 3.83
C LYS A 615 -85.61 -31.57 2.89
#